data_AF-A0A3A4WI58-F1
#
_entry.id   AF-A0A3A4WI58-F1
#
_cell.length_a   1.000
_cell.length_b   1.000
_cell.length_c   1.000
_cell.angle_alpha   90.00
_cell.angle_beta   90.00
_cell.angle_gamma   90.00
#
_symmetry.space_group_name_H-M   'P 1'
#
loop_
_entity.id
_entity.type
_entity.pdbx_description
1 polymer ?
#
loop_
_entity_poly.entity_id
_entity_poly.type
_entity_poly.pdbx_seq_one_letter_code
_entity_poly.pdbx_strand_id
1 'polypeptide(L)'
;MTKRRTVQRFARFIKIVSVISLVLFTVRCAGKVIKDDHLFNVTYYEFESLQPSEFQNKIETLQGIIQKKPAAPDAARAHIQLAFLYSHYRNPSPDYPRALGQLEKYASLDPEGGKQAYVQDRLRMLKEIAAYTVANEDLKGKTEQMKKEIARLDKENTEMKEKLERLKYLDIELEEKRKLVK
;
A
#
# COMPACT_ATOMS: atom_id res chain seq x y z
N MET A 1 68.90 -23.79 -24.05
CA MET A 1 68.28 -22.45 -23.90
C MET A 1 66.75 -22.41 -24.08
N THR A 2 66.10 -23.50 -24.51
CA THR A 2 64.66 -23.55 -24.85
C THR A 2 63.72 -23.58 -23.64
N LYS A 3 64.14 -24.19 -22.51
CA LYS A 3 63.30 -24.37 -21.30
C LYS A 3 62.95 -23.07 -20.56
N ARG A 4 63.82 -22.05 -20.59
CA ARG A 4 63.55 -20.73 -19.97
C ARG A 4 62.48 -19.94 -20.73
N ARG A 5 62.39 -20.10 -22.06
CA ARG A 5 61.41 -19.38 -22.89
C ARG A 5 59.98 -19.90 -22.68
N THR A 6 59.80 -21.19 -22.43
CA THR A 6 58.49 -21.80 -22.16
C THR A 6 57.92 -21.38 -20.81
N VAL A 7 58.76 -21.37 -19.76
CA VAL A 7 58.34 -20.93 -18.41
C VAL A 7 57.93 -19.45 -18.41
N GLN A 8 58.67 -18.60 -19.14
CA GLN A 8 58.36 -17.17 -19.23
C GLN A 8 57.07 -16.90 -20.01
N ARG A 9 56.74 -17.70 -21.03
CA ARG A 9 55.47 -17.62 -21.76
C ARG A 9 54.28 -18.06 -20.90
N PHE A 10 54.44 -19.12 -20.12
CA PHE A 10 53.40 -19.60 -19.21
C PHE A 10 53.08 -18.59 -18.09
N ALA A 11 54.12 -17.97 -17.50
CA ALA A 11 53.94 -16.93 -16.49
C ALA A 11 53.22 -15.67 -17.04
N ARG A 12 53.48 -15.31 -18.31
CA ARG A 12 52.76 -14.21 -18.97
C ARG A 12 51.30 -14.57 -19.24
N PHE A 13 51.02 -15.81 -19.65
CA PHE A 13 49.66 -16.28 -19.88
C PHE A 13 48.82 -16.25 -18.59
N ILE A 14 49.36 -16.74 -17.47
CA ILE A 14 48.67 -16.68 -16.16
C ILE A 14 48.34 -15.24 -15.76
N LYS A 15 49.29 -14.30 -15.93
CA LYS A 15 49.06 -12.88 -15.63
C LYS A 15 47.95 -12.27 -16.49
N ILE A 16 47.86 -12.63 -17.77
CA ILE A 16 46.80 -12.13 -18.64
C ILE A 16 45.44 -12.68 -18.21
N VAL A 17 45.35 -13.98 -17.92
CA VAL A 17 44.11 -14.62 -17.46
C VAL A 17 43.65 -14.05 -16.11
N SER A 18 44.57 -13.78 -15.19
CA SER A 18 44.21 -13.18 -13.89
C SER A 18 43.69 -11.75 -14.05
N VAL A 19 44.28 -10.95 -14.95
CA VAL A 19 43.82 -9.58 -15.22
C VAL A 19 42.44 -9.60 -15.88
N ILE A 20 42.21 -10.47 -16.87
CA ILE A 20 40.90 -10.61 -17.52
C ILE A 20 39.84 -11.04 -16.50
N SER A 21 40.15 -12.01 -15.64
CA SER A 21 39.22 -12.47 -14.61
C SER A 21 38.88 -11.37 -13.60
N LEU A 22 39.87 -10.56 -13.20
CA LEU A 22 39.66 -9.42 -12.30
C LEU A 22 38.78 -8.35 -12.95
N VAL A 23 39.01 -8.02 -14.23
CA VAL A 23 38.19 -7.06 -14.98
C VAL A 23 36.76 -7.55 -15.16
N LEU A 24 36.57 -8.84 -15.49
CA LEU A 24 35.22 -9.41 -15.60
C LEU A 24 34.48 -9.40 -14.25
N PHE A 25 35.20 -9.61 -13.15
CA PHE A 25 34.62 -9.56 -11.81
C PHE A 25 34.21 -8.12 -11.42
N THR A 26 35.06 -7.11 -11.69
CA THR A 26 34.72 -5.71 -11.37
C THR A 26 33.58 -5.17 -12.23
N VAL A 27 33.50 -5.53 -13.52
CA VAL A 27 32.37 -5.16 -14.40
C VAL A 27 31.06 -5.78 -13.91
N ARG A 28 31.08 -7.03 -13.44
CA ARG A 28 29.89 -7.73 -12.94
C ARG A 28 29.39 -7.17 -11.60
N CYS A 29 30.29 -6.73 -10.73
CA CYS A 29 29.92 -6.09 -9.47
C CYS A 29 29.41 -4.65 -9.66
N ALA A 30 30.03 -3.85 -10.54
CA ALA A 30 29.60 -2.48 -10.80
C ALA A 30 28.20 -2.40 -11.44
N GLY A 31 27.87 -3.34 -12.32
CA GLY A 31 26.55 -3.38 -12.98
C GLY A 31 25.38 -3.74 -12.06
N LYS A 32 25.63 -4.34 -10.88
CA LYS A 32 24.57 -4.69 -9.91
C LYS A 32 24.25 -3.48 -9.01
N VAL A 33 25.27 -2.78 -8.52
CA VAL A 33 25.11 -1.62 -7.62
C VAL A 33 24.46 -0.41 -8.31
N ILE A 34 24.73 -0.17 -9.59
CA ILE A 34 24.19 1.00 -10.32
C ILE A 34 22.69 0.84 -10.67
N LYS A 35 22.18 -0.39 -10.75
CA LYS A 35 20.76 -0.64 -11.11
C LYS A 35 19.80 -0.39 -9.95
N ASP A 36 20.25 -0.65 -8.72
CA ASP A 36 19.37 -0.70 -7.55
C ASP A 36 18.96 0.69 -7.05
N ASP A 37 19.85 1.70 -7.11
CA ASP A 37 19.58 3.07 -6.66
C ASP A 37 18.84 3.91 -7.71
N HIS A 38 18.95 3.53 -8.98
CA HIS A 38 18.46 4.35 -10.09
C HIS A 38 16.96 4.18 -10.35
N LEU A 39 16.38 3.00 -10.09
CA LEU A 39 14.96 2.74 -10.35
C LEU A 39 14.06 3.52 -9.39
N PHE A 40 14.43 3.56 -8.10
CA PHE A 40 13.69 4.29 -7.07
C PHE A 40 13.73 5.80 -7.33
N ASN A 41 14.93 6.37 -7.47
CA ASN A 41 15.09 7.80 -7.67
C ASN A 41 14.39 8.27 -8.95
N VAL A 42 14.52 7.53 -10.07
CA VAL A 42 13.80 7.88 -11.30
C VAL A 42 12.30 7.83 -11.12
N THR A 43 11.78 6.79 -10.48
CA THR A 43 10.34 6.63 -10.30
C THR A 43 9.76 7.67 -9.34
N TYR A 44 10.49 8.02 -8.29
CA TYR A 44 10.05 9.00 -7.30
C TYR A 44 9.99 10.42 -7.89
N TYR A 45 11.07 10.86 -8.55
CA TYR A 45 11.10 12.19 -9.16
C TYR A 45 10.20 12.32 -10.39
N GLU A 46 9.94 11.22 -11.11
CA GLU A 46 9.01 11.22 -12.26
C GLU A 46 7.58 11.64 -11.85
N PHE A 47 7.16 11.37 -10.61
CA PHE A 47 5.79 11.66 -10.15
C PHE A 47 5.67 12.91 -9.29
N GLU A 48 6.79 13.49 -8.85
CA GLU A 48 6.77 14.70 -8.03
C GLU A 48 6.30 15.93 -8.82
N SER A 49 6.49 15.96 -10.14
CA SER A 49 6.02 17.04 -11.02
C SER A 49 4.59 16.83 -11.55
N LEU A 50 4.01 15.65 -11.32
CA LEU A 50 2.71 15.26 -11.87
C LEU A 50 1.58 16.07 -11.21
N GLN A 51 0.73 16.68 -12.03
CA GLN A 51 -0.45 17.39 -11.57
C GLN A 51 -1.56 16.41 -11.16
N PRO A 52 -2.44 16.75 -10.19
CA PRO A 52 -3.52 15.87 -9.75
C PRO A 52 -4.41 15.33 -10.88
N SER A 53 -4.65 16.13 -11.92
CA SER A 53 -5.44 15.75 -13.10
C SER A 53 -4.77 14.71 -14.01
N GLU A 54 -3.45 14.54 -13.91
CA GLU A 54 -2.66 13.67 -14.79
C GLU A 54 -2.50 12.25 -14.21
N PHE A 55 -2.79 12.05 -12.92
CA PHE A 55 -2.66 10.75 -12.24
C PHE A 55 -3.45 9.65 -12.94
N GLN A 56 -4.72 9.92 -13.25
CA GLN A 56 -5.60 8.91 -13.83
C GLN A 56 -5.10 8.44 -15.20
N ASN A 57 -4.70 9.38 -16.07
CA ASN A 57 -4.14 9.05 -17.38
C ASN A 57 -2.85 8.21 -17.26
N LYS A 58 -1.94 8.59 -16.35
CA LYS A 58 -0.70 7.83 -16.12
C LYS A 58 -0.98 6.42 -15.61
N ILE A 59 -1.94 6.28 -14.69
CA ILE A 59 -2.40 4.98 -14.19
C ILE A 59 -2.92 4.10 -15.34
N GLU A 60 -3.82 4.63 -16.17
CA GLU A 60 -4.40 3.91 -17.31
C GLU A 60 -3.32 3.48 -18.33
N THR A 61 -2.34 4.37 -18.59
CA THR A 61 -1.20 4.07 -19.47
C THR A 61 -0.40 2.87 -18.95
N LEU A 62 -0.06 2.85 -17.67
CA LEU A 62 0.70 1.76 -17.05
C LEU A 62 -0.11 0.46 -16.99
N GLN A 63 -1.41 0.55 -16.72
CA GLN A 63 -2.31 -0.61 -16.79
C GLN A 63 -2.34 -1.20 -18.20
N GLY A 64 -2.37 -0.35 -19.23
CA GLY A 64 -2.31 -0.78 -20.64
C GLY A 64 -1.01 -1.52 -20.99
N ILE A 65 0.12 -1.12 -20.40
CA ILE A 65 1.41 -1.83 -20.55
C ILE A 65 1.31 -3.24 -19.96
N ILE A 66 0.80 -3.36 -18.72
CA ILE A 66 0.66 -4.64 -18.03
C ILE A 66 -0.28 -5.57 -18.80
N GLN A 67 -1.42 -5.07 -19.29
CA GLN A 67 -2.38 -5.86 -20.04
C GLN A 67 -1.79 -6.44 -21.33
N LYS A 68 -0.98 -5.65 -22.05
CA LYS A 68 -0.37 -6.08 -23.32
C LYS A 68 0.71 -7.15 -23.13
N LYS A 69 1.49 -7.07 -22.05
CA LYS A 69 2.64 -7.95 -21.82
C LYS A 69 2.84 -8.27 -20.33
N PRO A 70 1.99 -9.11 -19.71
CA PRO A 70 1.93 -9.27 -18.26
C PRO A 70 3.18 -9.87 -17.61
N ALA A 71 4.02 -10.58 -18.36
CA ALA A 71 5.24 -11.22 -17.86
C ALA A 71 6.54 -10.58 -18.37
N ALA A 72 6.46 -9.47 -19.11
CA ALA A 72 7.66 -8.78 -19.59
C ALA A 72 8.33 -7.99 -18.45
N PRO A 73 9.65 -7.73 -18.52
CA PRO A 73 10.34 -6.83 -17.59
C PRO A 73 9.64 -5.46 -17.45
N ASP A 74 9.04 -4.98 -18.55
CA ASP A 74 8.26 -3.74 -18.57
C ASP A 74 7.01 -3.80 -17.66
N ALA A 75 6.41 -4.98 -17.47
CA ALA A 75 5.29 -5.15 -16.55
C ALA A 75 5.73 -5.04 -15.10
N ALA A 76 6.89 -5.62 -14.72
CA ALA A 76 7.44 -5.44 -13.38
C ALA A 76 7.66 -3.95 -13.08
N ARG A 77 8.27 -3.21 -14.03
CA ARG A 77 8.44 -1.76 -13.91
C ARG A 77 7.11 -1.01 -13.80
N ALA A 78 6.10 -1.37 -14.59
CA ALA A 78 4.79 -0.75 -14.52
C ALA A 78 4.09 -1.03 -13.17
N HIS A 79 4.27 -2.22 -12.59
CA HIS A 79 3.72 -2.57 -11.28
C HIS A 79 4.29 -1.69 -10.16
N ILE A 80 5.61 -1.50 -10.10
CA ILE A 80 6.20 -0.62 -9.08
C ILE A 80 5.76 0.84 -9.28
N GLN A 81 5.73 1.34 -10.53
CA GLN A 81 5.23 2.69 -10.84
C GLN A 81 3.78 2.89 -10.41
N LEU A 82 2.91 1.91 -10.66
CA LEU A 82 1.52 1.94 -10.19
C LEU A 82 1.43 1.96 -8.65
N ALA A 83 2.26 1.18 -7.96
CA ALA A 83 2.29 1.22 -6.49
C ALA A 83 2.62 2.62 -5.97
N PHE A 84 3.57 3.31 -6.59
CA PHE A 84 3.89 4.71 -6.26
C PHE A 84 2.71 5.65 -6.54
N LEU A 85 2.11 5.59 -7.73
CA LEU A 85 0.98 6.47 -8.09
C LEU A 85 -0.24 6.27 -7.18
N TYR A 86 -0.60 5.02 -6.89
CA TYR A 86 -1.74 4.74 -6.01
C TYR A 86 -1.52 5.20 -4.57
N SER A 87 -0.27 5.26 -4.10
CA SER A 87 0.06 5.69 -2.73
C SER A 87 0.60 7.12 -2.65
N HIS A 88 0.59 7.87 -3.75
CA HIS A 88 1.16 9.21 -3.81
C HIS A 88 0.26 10.24 -3.11
N TYR A 89 0.84 11.15 -2.32
CA TYR A 89 0.08 12.15 -1.56
C TYR A 89 -0.66 13.18 -2.43
N ARG A 90 -0.20 13.39 -3.67
CA ARG A 90 -0.88 14.25 -4.67
C ARG A 90 -1.92 13.53 -5.52
N ASN A 91 -2.04 12.21 -5.39
CA ASN A 91 -3.13 11.49 -6.05
C ASN A 91 -4.44 11.94 -5.41
N PRO A 92 -5.42 12.46 -6.18
CA PRO A 92 -6.70 12.91 -5.62
C PRO A 92 -7.55 11.77 -5.03
N SER A 93 -7.22 10.51 -5.32
CA SER A 93 -7.88 9.35 -4.75
C SER A 93 -6.86 8.25 -4.46
N PRO A 94 -6.05 8.40 -3.39
CA PRO A 94 -5.08 7.39 -2.99
C PRO A 94 -5.78 6.07 -2.66
N ASP A 95 -5.18 4.97 -3.10
CA ASP A 95 -5.69 3.61 -2.89
C ASP A 95 -4.53 2.72 -2.42
N TYR A 96 -4.29 2.76 -1.10
CA TYR A 96 -3.19 2.03 -0.47
C TYR A 96 -3.32 0.50 -0.57
N PRO A 97 -4.52 -0.11 -0.43
CA PRO A 97 -4.69 -1.53 -0.69
C PRO A 97 -4.29 -1.92 -2.12
N ARG A 98 -4.69 -1.12 -3.11
CA ARG A 98 -4.29 -1.37 -4.50
C ARG A 98 -2.79 -1.13 -4.70
N ALA A 99 -2.21 -0.10 -4.07
CA ALA A 99 -0.76 0.13 -4.09
C ALA A 99 0.02 -1.07 -3.56
N LEU A 100 -0.42 -1.64 -2.43
CA LEU A 100 0.15 -2.86 -1.84
C LEU A 100 0.13 -4.01 -2.84
N GLY A 101 -1.04 -4.30 -3.42
CA GLY A 101 -1.17 -5.40 -4.38
C GLY A 101 -0.32 -5.21 -5.64
N GLN A 102 -0.07 -3.98 -6.08
CA GLN A 102 0.86 -3.71 -7.20
C GLN A 102 2.32 -3.94 -6.80
N LEU A 103 2.72 -3.52 -5.59
CA LEU A 103 4.08 -3.70 -5.11
C LEU A 103 4.42 -5.18 -4.84
N GLU A 104 3.45 -5.96 -4.36
CA GLU A 104 3.58 -7.42 -4.21
C GLU A 104 3.74 -8.10 -5.57
N LYS A 105 2.99 -7.67 -6.59
CA LYS A 105 3.18 -8.16 -7.97
C LYS A 105 4.56 -7.84 -8.51
N TYR A 106 5.05 -6.62 -8.31
CA TYR A 106 6.43 -6.26 -8.66
C TYR A 106 7.44 -7.20 -8.00
N ALA A 107 7.36 -7.40 -6.68
CA ALA A 107 8.27 -8.27 -5.94
C ALA A 107 8.21 -9.75 -6.40
N SER A 108 7.07 -10.19 -6.94
CA SER A 108 6.91 -11.53 -7.52
C SER A 108 7.55 -11.65 -8.91
N LEU A 109 7.48 -10.59 -9.73
CA LEU A 109 8.00 -10.58 -11.10
C LEU A 109 9.49 -10.27 -11.16
N ASP A 110 10.01 -9.50 -10.22
CA ASP A 110 11.44 -9.24 -10.02
C ASP A 110 11.84 -9.59 -8.58
N PRO A 111 12.18 -10.87 -8.28
CA PRO A 111 12.51 -11.30 -6.93
C PRO A 111 13.77 -10.64 -6.35
N GLU A 112 14.73 -10.22 -7.18
CA GLU A 112 15.93 -9.55 -6.71
C GLU A 112 15.62 -8.08 -6.40
N GLY A 113 14.90 -7.39 -7.30
CA GLY A 113 14.38 -6.05 -7.04
C GLY A 113 13.44 -6.02 -5.83
N GLY A 114 12.60 -7.03 -5.66
CA GLY A 114 11.70 -7.20 -4.53
C GLY A 114 12.41 -7.30 -3.17
N LYS A 115 13.64 -7.83 -3.12
CA LYS A 115 14.45 -7.94 -1.89
C LYS A 115 15.16 -6.64 -1.50
N GLN A 116 15.14 -5.62 -2.34
CA GLN A 116 15.76 -4.33 -2.03
C GLN A 116 15.10 -3.73 -0.78
N ALA A 117 15.92 -3.18 0.11
CA ALA A 117 15.48 -2.72 1.44
C ALA A 117 14.30 -1.74 1.33
N TYR A 118 14.36 -0.78 0.42
CA TYR A 118 13.27 0.19 0.24
C TYR A 118 11.94 -0.45 -0.20
N VAL A 119 11.98 -1.52 -0.99
CA VAL A 119 10.77 -2.24 -1.42
C VAL A 119 10.16 -2.95 -0.22
N GLN A 120 10.99 -3.58 0.60
CA GLN A 120 10.56 -4.24 1.83
C GLN A 120 9.99 -3.24 2.85
N ASP A 121 10.64 -2.09 3.03
CA ASP A 121 10.15 -1.01 3.90
C ASP A 121 8.81 -0.48 3.41
N ARG A 122 8.67 -0.25 2.09
CA ARG A 122 7.42 0.22 1.49
C ARG A 122 6.32 -0.84 1.57
N LEU A 123 6.63 -2.11 1.36
CA LEU A 123 5.69 -3.22 1.54
C LEU A 123 5.18 -3.28 2.97
N ARG A 124 6.07 -3.17 3.96
CA ARG A 124 5.69 -3.15 5.38
C ARG A 124 4.78 -1.96 5.68
N MET A 125 5.16 -0.76 5.27
CA MET A 125 4.37 0.45 5.48
C MET A 125 2.98 0.35 4.84
N LEU A 126 2.91 -0.12 3.58
CA LEU A 126 1.62 -0.29 2.88
C LEU A 126 0.73 -1.35 3.52
N LYS A 127 1.30 -2.44 4.08
CA LYS A 127 0.55 -3.44 4.85
C LYS A 127 -0.08 -2.84 6.10
N GLU A 128 0.69 -2.04 6.86
CA GLU A 128 0.19 -1.36 8.05
C GLU A 128 -0.92 -0.35 7.68
N ILE A 129 -0.72 0.47 6.64
CA ILE A 129 -1.75 1.41 6.15
C ILE A 129 -3.02 0.68 5.71
N ALA A 130 -2.91 -0.39 4.92
CA ALA A 130 -4.06 -1.16 4.47
C ALA A 130 -4.84 -1.77 5.64
N ALA A 131 -4.14 -2.27 6.67
CA ALA A 131 -4.78 -2.76 7.89
C ALA A 131 -5.54 -1.64 8.62
N TYR A 132 -4.95 -0.44 8.71
CA TYR A 132 -5.61 0.72 9.30
C TYR A 132 -6.83 1.18 8.48
N THR A 133 -6.79 1.10 7.14
CA THR A 133 -7.95 1.42 6.30
C THR A 133 -9.13 0.53 6.62
N VAL A 134 -8.93 -0.79 6.69
CA VAL A 134 -9.98 -1.76 7.03
C VAL A 134 -10.53 -1.53 8.44
N ALA A 135 -9.64 -1.31 9.42
CA ALA A 135 -10.06 -1.04 10.80
C ALA A 135 -10.88 0.25 10.92
N ASN A 136 -10.50 1.30 10.19
CA ASN A 136 -11.24 2.56 10.17
C ASN A 136 -12.63 2.43 9.54
N GLU A 137 -12.78 1.61 8.51
CA GLU A 137 -14.09 1.33 7.91
C GLU A 137 -15.01 0.58 8.88
N ASP A 138 -14.49 -0.43 9.58
CA ASP A 138 -15.22 -1.16 10.64
C ASP A 138 -15.64 -0.21 11.78
N LEU A 139 -14.72 0.64 12.26
CA LEU A 139 -15.01 1.62 13.30
C LEU A 139 -16.08 2.64 12.87
N LYS A 140 -16.06 3.09 11.61
CA LYS A 140 -17.13 3.94 11.06
C LYS A 140 -18.46 3.21 11.05
N GLY A 141 -18.49 1.95 10.62
CA GLY A 141 -19.70 1.11 10.64
C GLY A 141 -20.29 0.98 12.04
N LYS A 142 -19.44 0.67 13.03
CA LYS A 142 -19.84 0.59 14.45
C LYS A 142 -20.36 1.92 14.98
N THR A 143 -19.71 3.03 14.63
CA THR A 143 -20.16 4.38 15.03
C THR A 143 -21.55 4.68 14.50
N GLU A 144 -21.84 4.36 13.23
CA GLU A 144 -23.17 4.55 12.66
C GLU A 144 -24.23 3.64 13.27
N GLN A 145 -23.87 2.39 13.62
CA GLN A 145 -24.76 1.50 14.34
C GLN A 145 -25.10 2.04 15.74
N MET A 146 -24.09 2.51 16.48
CA MET A 146 -24.29 3.11 17.80
C MET A 146 -25.16 4.37 17.75
N LYS A 147 -24.99 5.23 16.74
CA LYS A 147 -25.85 6.40 16.55
C LYS A 147 -27.32 6.02 16.35
N LYS A 148 -27.59 4.98 15.55
CA LYS A 148 -28.96 4.47 15.34
C LYS A 148 -29.54 3.92 16.64
N GLU A 149 -28.74 3.21 17.42
CA GLU A 149 -29.17 2.65 18.69
C GLU A 149 -29.49 3.72 19.73
N ILE A 150 -28.66 4.78 19.83
CA ILE A 150 -28.93 5.94 20.68
C ILE A 150 -30.26 6.59 20.28
N ALA A 151 -30.47 6.83 18.98
CA ALA A 151 -31.72 7.42 18.49
C ALA A 151 -32.95 6.55 18.81
N ARG A 152 -32.81 5.22 18.74
CA ARG A 152 -33.87 4.27 19.12
C ARG A 152 -34.19 4.36 20.63
N LEU A 153 -33.15 4.30 21.46
CA LEU A 153 -33.30 4.37 22.92
C LEU A 153 -33.85 5.72 23.39
N ASP A 154 -33.48 6.83 22.75
CA ASP A 154 -34.03 8.15 23.06
C ASP A 154 -35.53 8.23 22.75
N LYS A 155 -35.97 7.63 21.65
CA LYS A 155 -37.39 7.52 21.33
C LYS A 155 -38.14 6.70 22.38
N GLU A 156 -37.62 5.52 22.72
CA GLU A 156 -38.22 4.65 23.74
C GLU A 156 -38.28 5.32 25.11
N ASN A 157 -37.22 6.02 25.51
CA ASN A 157 -37.20 6.81 26.74
C ASN A 157 -38.26 7.92 26.74
N THR A 158 -38.48 8.58 25.60
CA THR A 158 -39.51 9.61 25.46
C THR A 158 -40.90 9.01 25.59
N GLU A 159 -41.19 7.91 24.90
CA GLU A 159 -42.46 7.19 25.00
C GLU A 159 -42.74 6.67 26.42
N MET A 160 -41.71 6.17 27.11
CA MET A 160 -41.84 5.72 28.50
C MET A 160 -42.14 6.88 29.45
N LYS A 161 -41.49 8.05 29.27
CA LYS A 161 -41.79 9.26 30.05
C LYS A 161 -43.24 9.70 29.85
N GLU A 162 -43.74 9.71 28.62
CA GLU A 162 -45.14 10.05 28.35
C GLU A 162 -46.13 9.07 29.01
N LYS A 163 -45.86 7.76 28.94
CA LYS A 163 -46.69 6.75 29.61
C LYS A 163 -46.69 6.92 31.13
N LEU A 164 -45.53 7.25 31.72
CA LEU A 164 -45.39 7.47 33.15
C LEU A 164 -46.19 8.70 33.61
N GLU A 165 -46.16 9.80 32.85
CA GLU A 165 -46.98 10.98 33.15
C GLU A 165 -48.49 10.71 33.01
N ARG A 166 -48.91 9.93 32.01
CA ARG A 166 -50.32 9.48 31.90
C ARG A 166 -50.76 8.64 33.09
N LEU A 167 -49.91 7.73 33.56
CA LEU A 167 -50.19 6.89 34.73
C LEU A 167 -50.32 7.73 36.00
N LYS A 168 -49.46 8.73 36.21
CA LYS A 168 -49.58 9.68 37.33
C LYS A 168 -50.92 10.43 37.30
N TYR A 169 -51.31 10.92 36.13
CA TYR A 169 -52.60 11.60 35.98
C TYR A 169 -53.79 10.70 36.32
N LEU A 170 -53.79 9.47 35.80
CA LEU A 170 -54.83 8.48 36.09
C LEU A 170 -54.91 8.12 37.58
N ASP A 171 -53.77 8.02 38.27
CA ASP A 171 -53.72 7.71 39.70
C ASP A 171 -54.36 8.84 40.54
N ILE A 172 -54.08 10.10 40.19
CA ILE A 172 -54.72 11.28 40.80
C ILE A 172 -56.24 11.24 40.57
N GLU A 173 -56.69 11.02 39.33
CA GLU A 173 -58.11 10.97 38.99
C GLU A 173 -58.86 9.86 39.75
N LEU A 174 -58.23 8.68 39.88
CA LEU A 174 -58.80 7.55 40.62
C LEU A 174 -58.92 7.87 42.12
N GLU A 175 -57.92 8.52 42.70
CA GLU A 175 -57.93 8.91 44.12
C GLU A 175 -58.97 10.01 44.39
N GLU A 176 -59.15 10.97 43.49
CA GLU A 176 -60.23 11.96 43.56
C GLU A 176 -61.60 11.28 43.51
N LYS A 177 -61.83 10.36 42.57
CA LYS A 177 -63.09 9.61 42.48
C LYS A 177 -63.36 8.77 43.72
N ARG A 178 -62.35 8.14 44.34
CA ARG A 178 -62.49 7.39 45.59
C ARG A 178 -62.98 8.25 46.75
N LYS A 179 -62.53 9.51 46.83
CA LYS A 179 -62.96 10.45 47.86
C LYS A 179 -64.42 10.91 47.69
N LEU A 180 -64.94 10.94 46.46
CA LEU A 180 -66.31 11.35 46.17
C LEU A 180 -67.37 10.27 46.47
N VAL A 181 -66.95 9.01 46.59
CA VAL A 181 -67.85 7.86 46.84
C VAL A 181 -67.93 7.48 48.33
N LYS A 182 -67.09 8.08 49.18
CA LYS A 182 -67.14 7.93 50.64
C LYS A 182 -67.93 9.06 51.29
#